data_AF-A0A9D4QQR0-F1
#
_entry.id   AF-A0A9D4QQR0-F1
#
_cell.length_a   1.000
_cell.length_b   1.000
_cell.length_c   1.000
_cell.angle_alpha   90.00
_cell.angle_beta   90.00
_cell.angle_gamma   90.00
#
_symmetry.space_group_name_H-M   'P 1'
#
loop_
_entity.id
_entity.type
_entity.pdbx_description
1 polymer ?
#
loop_
_entity_poly.entity_id
_entity_poly.type
_entity_poly.pdbx_seq_one_letter_code
_entity_poly.pdbx_strand_id
1 'polypeptide(L)'
;MKLTDDRSVTDPPGFPMSEFVSGLPHHQQSYVARELACHFADTYYQRLKADSSHLKIHSYRAALEWLAHQLNPAFQRSSVQIPAKKTNTMDFESYARLGLRKLGISCDHLTNELLAQAVAMTTRWREVVAFYTLRLALAPVVETLVLLDRMLYLNEQGLGGALVPIFDPNLSPRNFVLLSCKQF
;
A
#
# COMPACT_ATOMS: atom_id res chain seq x y z
N MET A 1 -4.32 -5.04 -0.01
CA MET A 1 -4.59 -3.84 -0.83
C MET A 1 -6.02 -3.42 -0.52
N LYS A 2 -6.21 -2.34 0.25
CA LYS A 2 -7.55 -1.86 0.63
C LYS A 2 -8.01 -0.82 -0.40
N LEU A 3 -9.18 -1.05 -1.00
CA LEU A 3 -10.01 -0.18 -1.83
C LEU A 3 -11.43 -0.66 -1.48
N THR A 4 -12.43 0.15 -1.15
CA THR A 4 -12.78 1.54 -1.45
C THR A 4 -13.51 2.11 -0.22
N ASP A 5 -13.42 3.41 0.03
CA ASP A 5 -14.28 4.08 1.01
C ASP A 5 -15.32 4.87 0.20
N ASP A 6 -16.51 4.29 0.07
CA ASP A 6 -17.69 4.91 -0.52
C ASP A 6 -18.28 5.82 0.56
N ARG A 7 -17.83 7.08 0.63
CA ARG A 7 -18.38 8.07 1.57
C ARG A 7 -19.03 9.22 0.82
N SER A 8 -20.30 9.42 1.14
CA SER A 8 -21.17 10.51 0.70
C SER A 8 -20.55 11.89 0.99
N VAL A 9 -20.67 12.76 0.00
CA VAL A 9 -20.07 14.10 -0.08
C VAL A 9 -20.88 15.12 0.74
N THR A 10 -20.45 15.40 1.96
CA THR A 10 -20.59 16.71 2.62
C THR A 10 -19.38 16.86 3.55
N ASP A 11 -18.37 17.59 3.06
CA ASP A 11 -17.00 17.74 3.59
C ASP A 11 -16.24 16.43 3.88
N PRO A 12 -15.41 15.93 2.95
CA PRO A 12 -14.57 14.79 3.26
C PRO A 12 -13.59 15.16 4.39
N PRO A 13 -13.46 14.33 5.44
CA PRO A 13 -12.53 14.61 6.53
C PRO A 13 -11.09 14.69 5.99
N GLY A 14 -10.39 15.80 6.25
CA GLY A 14 -9.02 15.98 5.78
C GLY A 14 -8.54 17.44 5.80
N PHE A 15 -7.30 17.64 5.36
CA PHE A 15 -6.78 18.98 5.07
C PHE A 15 -7.48 19.50 3.80
N PRO A 16 -7.97 20.76 3.76
CA PRO A 16 -8.69 21.30 2.61
C PRO A 16 -7.84 21.31 1.33
N MET A 17 -8.46 20.99 0.19
CA MET A 17 -7.82 21.10 -1.11
C MET A 17 -7.76 22.56 -1.55
N SER A 18 -6.71 22.95 -2.25
CA SER A 18 -6.59 24.30 -2.80
C SER A 18 -7.58 24.53 -3.96
N GLU A 19 -8.02 25.77 -4.14
CA GLU A 19 -8.87 26.17 -5.28
C GLU A 19 -8.19 25.84 -6.60
N PHE A 20 -6.88 26.12 -6.71
CA PHE A 20 -6.09 25.78 -7.90
C PHE A 20 -6.17 24.29 -8.25
N VAL A 21 -5.91 23.40 -7.29
CA VAL A 21 -5.93 21.95 -7.53
C VAL A 21 -7.35 21.44 -7.79
N SER A 22 -8.35 21.98 -7.08
CA SER A 22 -9.75 21.63 -7.28
C SER A 22 -10.26 21.96 -8.69
N GLY A 23 -9.68 22.98 -9.33
CA GLY A 23 -9.98 23.36 -10.72
C GLY A 23 -9.33 22.47 -11.79
N LEU A 24 -8.38 21.59 -11.43
CA LEU A 24 -7.70 20.73 -12.40
C LEU A 24 -8.54 19.50 -12.77
N PRO A 25 -8.55 19.08 -14.05
CA PRO A 25 -9.18 17.82 -14.42
C PRO A 25 -8.45 16.65 -13.74
N HIS A 26 -9.21 15.66 -13.26
CA HIS A 26 -8.68 14.45 -12.61
C HIS A 26 -7.80 14.70 -11.36
N HIS A 27 -8.05 15.80 -10.62
CA HIS A 27 -7.32 16.13 -9.40
C HIS A 27 -7.48 15.10 -8.26
N GLN A 28 -8.53 14.28 -8.30
CA GLN A 28 -8.83 13.33 -7.22
C GLN A 28 -7.82 12.18 -7.18
N GLN A 29 -7.18 12.01 -6.02
CA GLN A 29 -6.30 10.88 -5.77
C GLN A 29 -7.05 9.69 -5.18
N SER A 30 -6.76 8.49 -5.66
CA SER A 30 -7.30 7.26 -5.05
C SER A 30 -6.70 7.04 -3.65
N TYR A 31 -7.42 6.29 -2.80
CA TYR A 31 -6.89 5.86 -1.50
C TYR A 31 -5.54 5.15 -1.65
N VAL A 32 -5.36 4.33 -2.70
CA VAL A 32 -4.12 3.58 -2.93
C VAL A 32 -2.95 4.50 -3.26
N ALA A 33 -3.19 5.59 -4.00
CA ALA A 33 -2.16 6.58 -4.27
C ALA A 33 -1.76 7.30 -2.97
N ARG A 34 -2.74 7.73 -2.17
CA ARG A 34 -2.48 8.39 -0.88
C ARG A 34 -1.79 7.47 0.13
N GLU A 35 -2.15 6.18 0.16
CA GLU A 35 -1.49 5.18 1.00
C GLU A 35 -0.07 4.91 0.51
N LEU A 36 0.15 4.88 -0.81
CA LEU A 36 1.48 4.72 -1.39
C LEU A 36 2.42 5.86 -1.00
N ALA A 37 1.93 7.10 -0.94
CA ALA A 37 2.71 8.28 -0.52
C ALA A 37 3.28 8.15 0.91
N CYS A 38 2.76 7.23 1.73
CA CYS A 38 3.29 6.96 3.07
C CYS A 38 4.48 5.99 3.09
N HIS A 39 4.88 5.42 1.95
CA HIS A 39 5.97 4.46 1.87
C HIS A 39 7.28 5.11 1.43
N PHE A 40 8.39 4.66 2.03
CA PHE A 40 9.73 5.11 1.68
C PHE A 40 10.54 4.01 1.01
N ALA A 41 11.25 4.36 -0.07
CA ALA A 41 11.98 3.41 -0.90
C ALA A 41 13.18 2.79 -0.16
N ASP A 42 13.86 3.51 0.73
CA ASP A 42 15.14 3.05 1.29
C ASP A 42 14.99 1.82 2.17
N THR A 43 13.92 1.74 2.98
CA THR A 43 13.64 0.54 3.79
C THR A 43 13.49 -0.69 2.90
N TYR A 44 12.87 -0.51 1.73
CA TYR A 44 12.70 -1.59 0.77
C TYR A 44 14.00 -1.92 0.03
N TYR A 45 14.79 -0.91 -0.32
CA TYR A 45 16.12 -1.08 -0.90
C TYR A 45 17.05 -1.93 -0.02
N GLN A 46 17.03 -1.72 1.31
CA GLN A 46 17.80 -2.56 2.23
C GLN A 46 17.33 -4.02 2.22
N ARG A 47 16.02 -4.27 2.08
CA ARG A 47 15.47 -5.63 1.95
C ARG A 47 15.87 -6.30 0.64
N LEU A 48 15.95 -5.53 -0.45
CA LEU A 48 16.44 -6.01 -1.74
C LEU A 48 17.92 -6.41 -1.66
N LYS A 49 18.75 -5.58 -1.02
CA LYS A 49 20.18 -5.89 -0.80
C LYS A 49 20.40 -7.14 0.04
N ALA A 50 19.56 -7.35 1.06
CA ALA A 50 19.67 -8.49 1.95
C ALA A 50 19.13 -9.80 1.35
N ASP A 51 18.65 -9.80 0.09
CA ASP A 51 17.95 -10.92 -0.56
C ASP A 51 16.94 -11.62 0.37
N SER A 52 16.16 -10.80 1.08
CA SER A 52 15.31 -11.32 2.15
C SER A 52 14.21 -12.21 1.58
N SER A 53 13.97 -13.37 2.21
CA SER A 53 12.80 -14.22 1.94
C SER A 53 11.48 -13.46 2.06
N HIS A 54 11.45 -12.32 2.77
CA HIS A 54 10.31 -11.42 2.84
C HIS A 54 9.86 -10.89 1.48
N LEU A 55 10.74 -10.79 0.48
CA LEU A 55 10.39 -10.34 -0.87
C LEU A 55 9.36 -11.26 -1.53
N LYS A 56 9.37 -12.55 -1.16
CA LYS A 56 8.45 -13.56 -1.72
C LYS A 56 7.06 -13.51 -1.09
N ILE A 57 6.88 -12.86 0.07
CA ILE A 57 5.62 -12.91 0.81
C ILE A 57 4.45 -12.31 0.03
N HIS A 58 4.69 -11.31 -0.82
CA HIS A 58 3.66 -10.70 -1.63
C HIS A 58 3.15 -11.65 -2.73
N SER A 59 4.04 -12.48 -3.29
CA SER A 59 3.65 -13.54 -4.22
C SER A 59 2.83 -14.64 -3.51
N TYR A 60 3.17 -14.97 -2.26
CA TYR A 60 2.40 -15.93 -1.44
C TYR A 60 1.01 -15.38 -1.12
N ARG A 61 0.90 -14.08 -0.78
CA ARG A 61 -0.40 -13.41 -0.56
C ARG A 61 -1.27 -13.43 -1.81
N ALA A 62 -0.70 -13.14 -2.98
CA ALA A 62 -1.43 -13.15 -4.24
C ALA A 62 -1.92 -14.56 -4.61
N ALA A 63 -1.05 -15.57 -4.47
CA ALA A 63 -1.42 -16.97 -4.73
C ALA A 63 -2.47 -17.49 -3.74
N LEU A 64 -2.41 -17.07 -2.46
CA LEU A 64 -3.44 -17.39 -1.48
C LEU A 64 -4.78 -16.70 -1.80
N GLU A 65 -4.78 -15.41 -2.17
CA GLU A 65 -6.01 -14.73 -2.58
C GLU A 65 -6.65 -15.42 -3.79
N TRP A 66 -5.83 -15.85 -4.75
CA TRP A 66 -6.30 -16.64 -5.89
C TRP A 66 -6.91 -17.97 -5.43
N LEU A 67 -6.20 -18.75 -4.61
CA LEU A 67 -6.72 -20.01 -4.04
C LEU A 67 -8.03 -19.82 -3.29
N ALA A 68 -8.12 -18.79 -2.46
CA ALA A 68 -9.33 -18.46 -1.69
C ALA A 68 -10.53 -18.23 -2.61
N HIS A 69 -10.32 -17.55 -3.74
CA HIS A 69 -11.37 -17.31 -4.73
C HIS A 69 -11.77 -18.57 -5.50
N GLN A 70 -10.83 -19.46 -5.77
CA GLN A 70 -11.13 -20.77 -6.41
C GLN A 70 -11.95 -21.68 -5.48
N LEU A 71 -11.64 -21.69 -4.19
CA LEU A 71 -12.32 -22.53 -3.21
C LEU A 71 -13.66 -21.95 -2.72
N ASN A 72 -13.80 -20.63 -2.78
CA ASN A 72 -15.03 -19.93 -2.43
C ASN A 72 -15.22 -18.72 -3.34
N PRO A 73 -15.99 -18.85 -4.45
CA PRO A 73 -16.23 -17.73 -5.37
C PRO A 73 -16.93 -16.53 -4.72
N ALA A 74 -17.68 -16.75 -3.63
CA ALA A 74 -18.32 -15.69 -2.85
C ALA A 74 -17.35 -14.99 -1.89
N PHE A 75 -16.10 -15.45 -1.79
CA PHE A 75 -15.06 -14.80 -0.99
C PHE A 75 -14.81 -13.37 -1.49
N GLN A 76 -15.14 -12.41 -0.63
CA GLN A 76 -14.73 -11.03 -0.79
C GLN A 76 -13.41 -10.82 -0.04
N ARG A 77 -12.51 -10.01 -0.62
CA ARG A 77 -11.18 -9.75 -0.07
C ARG A 77 -11.30 -9.29 1.39
N SER A 78 -10.78 -10.11 2.31
CA SER A 78 -10.80 -9.81 3.72
C SER A 78 -9.56 -9.03 4.14
N SER A 79 -9.66 -8.26 5.23
CA SER A 79 -8.52 -7.53 5.81
C SER A 79 -7.62 -8.41 6.69
N VAL A 80 -7.79 -9.74 6.64
CA VAL A 80 -7.09 -10.69 7.50
C VAL A 80 -5.59 -10.63 7.24
N GLN A 81 -4.83 -10.20 8.26
CA GLN A 81 -3.38 -10.15 8.19
C GLN A 81 -2.78 -11.51 8.57
N ILE A 82 -2.06 -12.12 7.64
CA ILE A 82 -1.16 -13.24 7.92
C ILE A 82 0.19 -12.64 8.34
N PRO A 83 0.64 -12.84 9.60
CA PRO A 83 1.86 -12.23 10.11
C PRO A 83 3.09 -12.68 9.32
N ALA A 84 3.88 -11.73 8.83
CA ALA A 84 5.05 -11.99 8.00
C ALA A 84 6.20 -12.73 8.72
N LYS A 85 6.26 -12.64 10.06
CA LYS A 85 7.31 -13.31 10.86
C LYS A 85 7.21 -14.84 10.84
N LYS A 86 6.01 -15.41 10.71
CA LYS A 86 5.83 -16.88 10.67
C LYS A 86 6.08 -17.49 9.30
N THR A 87 6.23 -16.67 8.26
CA THR A 87 6.10 -17.09 6.87
C THR A 87 7.43 -17.03 6.11
N ASN A 88 8.49 -16.49 6.71
CA ASN A 88 9.81 -16.46 6.10
C ASN A 88 10.48 -17.83 5.99
N THR A 89 10.08 -18.78 6.83
CA THR A 89 10.67 -20.12 6.92
C THR A 89 9.73 -21.21 6.44
N MET A 90 8.54 -20.84 5.95
CA MET A 90 7.46 -21.77 5.62
C MET A 90 7.34 -21.89 4.11
N ASP A 91 7.13 -23.11 3.61
CA ASP A 91 6.75 -23.32 2.21
C ASP A 91 5.37 -22.74 1.90
N PHE A 92 5.04 -22.64 0.61
CA PHE A 92 3.77 -22.07 0.19
C PHE A 92 2.56 -22.91 0.60
N GLU A 93 2.66 -24.25 0.62
CA GLU A 93 1.53 -25.10 0.98
C GLU A 93 1.10 -24.88 2.44
N SER A 94 2.06 -24.93 3.34
CA SER A 94 1.88 -24.65 4.76
C SER A 94 1.33 -23.23 4.97
N TYR A 95 1.84 -22.26 4.21
CA TYR A 95 1.33 -20.88 4.21
C TYR A 95 -0.13 -20.81 3.76
N ALA A 96 -0.47 -21.50 2.68
CA ALA A 96 -1.79 -21.49 2.08
C ALA A 96 -2.82 -22.13 3.02
N ARG A 97 -2.52 -23.30 3.60
CA ARG A 97 -3.40 -23.98 4.57
C ARG A 97 -3.64 -23.12 5.81
N LEU A 98 -2.60 -22.47 6.35
CA LEU A 98 -2.75 -21.54 7.47
C LEU A 98 -3.62 -20.32 7.08
N GLY A 99 -3.40 -19.78 5.88
CA GLY A 99 -4.15 -18.65 5.36
C GLY A 99 -5.63 -18.96 5.19
N LEU A 100 -5.95 -20.05 4.49
CA LEU A 100 -7.34 -20.51 4.27
C LEU A 100 -8.07 -20.75 5.58
N ARG A 101 -7.44 -21.41 6.56
CA ARG A 101 -8.00 -21.59 7.90
C ARG A 101 -8.35 -20.26 8.57
N LYS A 102 -7.47 -19.26 8.47
CA LYS A 102 -7.73 -17.92 9.03
C LYS A 102 -8.82 -17.15 8.29
N LEU A 103 -9.03 -17.45 7.02
CA LEU A 103 -10.10 -16.89 6.20
C LEU A 103 -11.45 -17.60 6.42
N GLY A 104 -11.48 -18.68 7.21
CA GLY A 104 -12.67 -19.51 7.39
C GLY A 104 -13.04 -20.32 6.14
N ILE A 105 -12.09 -20.52 5.22
CA ILE A 105 -12.31 -21.27 3.97
C ILE A 105 -11.87 -22.72 4.20
N SER A 106 -12.77 -23.67 3.93
CA SER A 106 -12.47 -25.09 4.05
C SER A 106 -11.41 -25.52 3.02
N CYS A 107 -10.52 -26.42 3.45
CA CYS A 107 -9.53 -27.04 2.57
C CYS A 107 -10.02 -28.34 1.94
N ASP A 108 -11.28 -28.75 2.15
CA ASP A 108 -11.80 -30.05 1.68
C ASP A 108 -11.73 -30.19 0.15
N HIS A 109 -11.89 -29.07 -0.57
CA HIS A 109 -11.82 -29.02 -2.03
C HIS A 109 -10.44 -28.58 -2.56
N LEU A 110 -9.43 -28.47 -1.69
CA LEU A 110 -8.06 -28.12 -2.12
C LEU A 110 -7.38 -29.34 -2.75
N THR A 111 -7.47 -29.45 -4.07
CA THR A 111 -6.80 -30.51 -4.84
C THR A 111 -5.30 -30.23 -4.99
N ASN A 112 -4.52 -31.29 -5.20
CA ASN A 112 -3.09 -31.17 -5.49
C ASN A 112 -2.82 -30.35 -6.77
N GLU A 113 -3.71 -30.43 -7.76
CA GLU A 113 -3.62 -29.64 -8.99
C GLU A 113 -3.78 -28.14 -8.70
N LEU A 114 -4.80 -27.77 -7.92
CA LEU A 114 -5.05 -26.38 -7.56
C LEU A 114 -3.89 -25.80 -6.75
N LEU A 115 -3.35 -26.59 -5.82
CA LEU A 115 -2.17 -26.22 -5.05
C LEU A 115 -0.94 -26.04 -5.95
N ALA A 116 -0.70 -26.95 -6.90
CA ALA A 116 0.42 -26.85 -7.84
C ALA A 116 0.35 -25.58 -8.72
N GLN A 117 -0.85 -25.23 -9.20
CA GLN A 117 -1.07 -23.98 -9.94
C GLN A 117 -0.72 -22.75 -9.08
N ALA A 118 -1.18 -22.73 -7.83
CA ALA A 118 -0.87 -21.63 -6.91
C ALA A 118 0.63 -21.56 -6.58
N VAL A 119 1.31 -22.71 -6.39
CA VAL A 119 2.78 -22.76 -6.23
C VAL A 119 3.48 -22.17 -7.45
N ALA A 120 3.04 -22.52 -8.67
CA ALA A 120 3.61 -21.97 -9.90
C ALA A 120 3.51 -20.44 -9.94
N MET A 121 2.41 -19.84 -9.46
CA MET A 121 2.28 -18.38 -9.37
C MET A 121 3.33 -17.74 -8.45
N THR A 122 3.74 -18.41 -7.38
CA THR A 122 4.76 -17.88 -6.44
C THR A 122 6.14 -17.72 -7.07
N THR A 123 6.42 -18.44 -8.18
CA THR A 123 7.70 -18.33 -8.91
C THR A 123 7.88 -16.96 -9.56
N ARG A 124 6.78 -16.24 -9.83
CA ARG A 124 6.76 -14.89 -10.41
C ARG A 124 7.04 -13.78 -9.38
N TRP A 125 7.58 -14.11 -8.22
CA TRP A 125 7.87 -13.15 -7.15
C TRP A 125 8.75 -11.97 -7.59
N ARG A 126 9.65 -12.17 -8.57
CA ARG A 126 10.49 -11.09 -9.12
C ARG A 126 9.68 -10.02 -9.84
N GLU A 127 8.60 -10.41 -10.52
CA GLU A 127 7.70 -9.47 -11.17
C GLU A 127 6.93 -8.65 -10.14
N VAL A 128 6.51 -9.28 -9.04
CA VAL A 128 5.88 -8.59 -7.89
C VAL A 128 6.84 -7.59 -7.27
N VAL A 129 8.11 -7.96 -7.12
CA VAL A 129 9.18 -7.07 -6.65
C VAL A 129 9.35 -5.88 -7.60
N ALA A 130 9.45 -6.13 -8.91
CA ALA A 130 9.60 -5.07 -9.92
C ALA A 130 8.42 -4.08 -9.89
N PHE A 131 7.20 -4.60 -9.86
CA PHE A 131 6.00 -3.77 -9.75
C PHE A 131 5.98 -2.93 -8.46
N TYR A 132 6.32 -3.53 -7.33
CA TYR A 132 6.35 -2.79 -6.06
C TYR A 132 7.48 -1.74 -6.02
N THR A 133 8.64 -2.02 -6.63
CA THR A 133 9.71 -1.03 -6.81
C THR A 133 9.22 0.17 -7.64
N LEU A 134 8.51 -0.06 -8.75
CA LEU A 134 7.92 1.02 -9.55
C LEU A 134 6.93 1.85 -8.73
N ARG A 135 6.10 1.20 -7.90
CA ARG A 135 5.19 1.90 -6.98
C ARG A 135 5.97 2.77 -5.99
N LEU A 136 7.01 2.24 -5.36
CA LEU A 136 7.82 3.00 -4.41
C LEU A 136 8.55 4.17 -5.07
N ALA A 137 8.96 4.04 -6.34
CA ALA A 137 9.55 5.15 -7.09
C ALA A 137 8.55 6.30 -7.33
N LEU A 138 7.25 5.99 -7.42
CA LEU A 138 6.18 6.98 -7.57
C LEU A 138 5.70 7.57 -6.24
N ALA A 139 6.00 6.94 -5.10
CA ALA A 139 5.54 7.40 -3.80
C ALA A 139 5.93 8.86 -3.47
N PRO A 140 7.19 9.31 -3.69
CA PRO A 140 7.59 10.70 -3.41
C PRO A 140 6.88 11.72 -4.31
N VAL A 141 6.50 11.32 -5.53
CA VAL A 141 5.76 12.19 -6.46
C VAL A 141 4.37 12.47 -5.89
N VAL A 142 3.67 11.42 -5.43
CA VAL A 142 2.33 11.58 -4.83
C VAL A 142 2.41 12.36 -3.52
N GLU A 143 3.42 12.10 -2.67
CA GLU A 143 3.67 12.88 -1.45
C GLU A 143 3.88 14.36 -1.77
N THR A 144 4.74 14.67 -2.75
CA THR A 144 5.03 16.06 -3.16
C THR A 144 3.77 16.77 -3.66
N LEU A 145 2.94 16.11 -4.47
CA LEU A 145 1.68 16.69 -4.95
C LEU A 145 0.75 17.05 -3.78
N VAL A 146 0.62 16.17 -2.79
CA VAL A 146 -0.19 16.43 -1.59
C VAL A 146 0.41 17.60 -0.79
N LEU A 147 1.73 17.64 -0.60
CA LEU A 147 2.37 18.71 0.17
C LEU A 147 2.25 20.08 -0.51
N LEU A 148 2.39 20.12 -1.83
CA LEU A 148 2.24 21.35 -2.63
C LEU A 148 0.80 21.85 -2.63
N ASP A 149 -0.20 20.97 -2.77
CA ASP A 149 -1.63 21.34 -2.65
C ASP A 149 -1.91 22.02 -1.31
N ARG A 150 -1.36 21.48 -0.21
CA ARG A 150 -1.52 22.08 1.12
C ARG A 150 -0.83 23.44 1.26
N MET A 151 0.34 23.62 0.63
CA MET A 151 1.00 24.92 0.58
C MET A 151 0.18 25.94 -0.23
N LEU A 152 -0.36 25.51 -1.38
CA LEU A 152 -1.22 26.35 -2.21
C LEU A 152 -2.45 26.80 -1.43
N TYR A 153 -3.10 25.88 -0.72
CA TYR A 153 -4.25 26.23 0.12
C TYR A 153 -3.90 27.28 1.18
N LEU A 154 -2.78 27.12 1.89
CA LEU A 154 -2.34 28.13 2.87
C LEU A 154 -2.12 29.49 2.22
N ASN A 155 -1.48 29.50 1.04
CA ASN A 155 -1.24 30.73 0.29
C ASN A 155 -2.54 31.41 -0.15
N GLU A 156 -3.54 30.63 -0.58
CA GLU A 156 -4.89 31.13 -0.90
C GLU A 156 -5.59 31.73 0.33
N GLN A 157 -5.30 31.22 1.53
CA GLN A 157 -5.78 31.81 2.81
C GLN A 157 -4.96 33.04 3.27
N GLY A 158 -4.03 33.54 2.45
CA GLY A 158 -3.14 34.65 2.81
C GLY A 158 -2.08 34.28 3.85
N LEU A 159 -1.83 32.99 4.06
CA LEU A 159 -0.83 32.48 5.00
C LEU A 159 0.41 31.99 4.23
N GLY A 160 1.59 32.42 4.69
CA GLY A 160 2.85 31.82 4.23
C GLY A 160 2.98 30.36 4.67
N GLY A 161 3.47 29.51 3.79
CA GLY A 161 3.76 28.09 4.08
C GLY A 161 5.22 27.76 3.79
N ALA A 162 5.82 26.89 4.60
CA ALA A 162 7.15 26.34 4.35
C ALA A 162 7.13 24.81 4.54
N LEU A 163 7.68 24.07 3.58
CA LEU A 163 7.95 22.64 3.73
C LEU A 163 9.39 22.44 4.16
N VAL A 164 9.59 21.86 5.34
CA VAL A 164 10.92 21.67 5.93
C VAL A 164 11.16 20.19 6.22
N PRO A 165 12.25 19.58 5.71
CA PRO A 165 12.57 18.18 5.96
C PRO A 165 13.23 18.02 7.35
N ILE A 166 12.42 18.00 8.41
CA ILE A 166 12.94 17.99 9.79
C ILE A 166 13.11 16.58 10.38
N PHE A 167 12.49 15.55 9.82
CA PHE A 167 12.63 14.19 10.35
C PHE A 167 13.68 13.38 9.59
N ASP A 168 14.37 12.50 10.32
CA ASP A 168 15.22 11.48 9.72
C ASP A 168 14.34 10.55 8.86
N PRO A 169 14.61 10.44 7.54
CA PRO A 169 13.83 9.59 6.65
C PRO A 169 13.90 8.10 7.02
N ASN A 170 14.92 7.68 7.79
CA ASN A 170 15.02 6.32 8.33
C ASN A 170 14.07 6.06 9.51
N LEU A 171 13.67 7.11 10.23
CA LEU A 171 12.72 7.02 11.35
C LEU A 171 11.28 7.28 10.89
N SER A 172 11.09 8.24 10.01
CA SER A 172 9.81 8.58 9.41
C SER A 172 9.98 8.80 7.92
N PRO A 173 9.39 7.93 7.06
CA PRO A 173 9.22 8.17 5.62
C PRO A 173 8.77 9.59 5.27
N ARG A 174 7.91 10.15 6.14
CA ARG A 174 7.39 11.51 6.06
C ARG A 174 8.41 12.44 6.71
N ASN A 175 9.38 12.89 5.92
CA ASN A 175 10.44 13.75 6.42
C ASN A 175 10.05 15.24 6.44
N PHE A 176 9.06 15.64 5.62
CA PHE A 176 8.59 17.02 5.54
C PHE A 176 7.53 17.39 6.58
N VAL A 177 7.65 18.61 7.10
CA VAL A 177 6.61 19.29 7.88
C VAL A 177 6.18 20.55 7.15
N LEU A 178 4.87 20.76 7.09
CA LEU A 178 4.26 22.00 6.64
C LEU A 178 4.14 22.96 7.82
N LEU A 179 4.89 24.05 7.77
CA LEU A 179 4.87 25.13 8.76
C LEU A 179 4.12 26.32 8.19
N SER A 180 3.32 26.95 9.04
CA SER A 180 2.68 28.23 8.75
C SER A 180 2.52 29.03 10.03
N CYS A 181 2.66 30.36 9.93
CA CYS A 181 2.45 31.26 11.05
C CYS A 181 1.25 32.16 10.77
N LYS A 182 0.31 32.16 11.70
CA LYS A 182 -0.80 33.11 11.70
C LYS A 182 -0.27 34.44 12.25
N GLN A 183 -0.32 35.49 11.44
CA GLN A 183 -0.05 36.85 11.92
C GLN A 183 -1.28 37.32 12.73
N PHE A 184 -1.02 37.86 13.92
CA PHE A 184 -2.01 38.42 14.84
C PHE A 184 -2.11 39.93 14.66
#